data_AF-E9I416-F1
#
_entry.id   AF-E9I416-F1
#
_cell.length_a   1.000
_cell.length_b   1.000
_cell.length_c   1.000
_cell.angle_alpha   90.00
_cell.angle_beta   90.00
_cell.angle_gamma   90.00
#
_symmetry.space_group_name_H-M   'P 1'
#
loop_
_entity.id
_entity.type
_entity.pdbx_description
1 polymer ?
#
loop_
_entity_poly.entity_id
_entity_poly.type
_entity_poly.pdbx_seq_one_letter_code
_entity_poly.pdbx_strand_id
1 'polypeptide(L)' 'RAGTTAIVLLVTKHRFYVANIGDSRAVLSRSDTAVPLSTDHKPDLPSERNRIEKAGGYVKEGRVNGSLGLSRSFGDF' A
#
# COMPACT_ATOMS: atom_id res chain seq x y z
N ARG A 1 -6.98 19.03 -0.41
CA ARG A 1 -6.01 18.07 0.16
C ARG A 1 -5.52 17.17 -0.96
N ALA A 2 -4.23 16.86 -0.99
CA ALA A 2 -3.64 15.95 -1.96
C ALA A 2 -2.74 14.96 -1.23
N GLY A 3 -2.71 13.75 -1.74
CA GLY A 3 -1.82 12.69 -1.30
C GLY A 3 -1.46 11.83 -2.49
N THR A 4 -0.43 11.01 -2.33
CA THR A 4 0.04 10.14 -3.40
C THR A 4 0.56 8.82 -2.84
N THR A 5 0.45 7.79 -3.66
CA THR A 5 1.06 6.49 -3.43
C THR A 5 2.50 6.50 -3.97
N ALA A 6 3.31 5.54 -3.57
CA ALA A 6 4.59 5.29 -4.24
C ALA A 6 4.93 3.80 -4.22
N ILE A 7 5.40 3.32 -5.37
CA ILE A 7 6.00 2.01 -5.53
C ILE A 7 7.38 2.22 -6.17
N VAL A 8 8.43 1.69 -5.55
CA VAL A 8 9.81 1.90 -6.00
C VAL A 8 10.51 0.56 -6.09
N LEU A 9 11.17 0.32 -7.24
CA LEU A 9 12.06 -0.80 -7.46
C LEU A 9 13.50 -0.28 -7.58
N LEU A 10 14.35 -0.58 -6.59
CA LEU A 10 15.78 -0.31 -6.65
C LEU A 10 16.50 -1.55 -7.16
N VAL A 11 17.09 -1.47 -8.35
CA VAL A 11 17.88 -2.56 -8.95
C VAL A 11 19.36 -2.32 -8.70
N THR A 12 20.04 -3.34 -8.19
CA THR A 12 21.48 -3.38 -7.99
C THR A 12 22.07 -4.51 -8.84
N LYS A 13 23.41 -4.64 -8.87
CA LYS A 13 24.10 -5.67 -9.66
C LYS A 13 23.60 -7.11 -9.37
N HIS A 14 23.18 -7.40 -8.15
CA HIS A 14 22.87 -8.77 -7.71
C HIS A 14 21.50 -8.93 -7.04
N ARG A 15 20.79 -7.84 -6.78
CA ARG A 15 19.53 -7.83 -6.02
C ARG A 15 18.62 -6.71 -6.49
N PHE A 16 17.33 -6.86 -6.24
CA PHE A 16 16.39 -5.74 -6.29
C PHE A 16 15.67 -5.60 -4.96
N TYR A 17 15.27 -4.37 -4.64
CA TYR A 17 14.50 -4.03 -3.44
C TYR A 17 13.22 -3.35 -3.86
N VAL A 18 12.11 -3.72 -3.23
CA VAL A 18 10.79 -3.15 -3.51
C VAL A 18 10.31 -2.43 -2.25
N ALA A 19 9.93 -1.17 -2.40
CA ALA A 19 9.31 -0.39 -1.33
C ALA A 19 7.93 0.08 -1.80
N ASN A 20 6.91 -0.09 -0.96
CA ASN A 20 5.53 0.31 -1.25
C ASN A 20 4.95 1.20 -0.15
N ILE A 21 4.19 2.21 -0.56
CA ILE A 21 3.27 2.98 0.27
C ILE A 21 2.01 3.28 -0.55
N GLY A 22 0.85 2.81 -0.07
CA GLY A 22 -0.43 2.88 -0.80
C GLY A 22 -0.78 1.62 -1.57
N ASP A 23 -1.64 1.77 -2.57
CA ASP A 23 -2.23 0.67 -3.35
C ASP A 23 -1.75 0.63 -4.81
N SER A 24 -0.69 1.34 -5.14
CA SER A 24 0.14 0.99 -6.30
C SER A 24 0.84 -0.36 -6.07
N ARG A 25 1.20 -1.05 -7.15
CA ARG A 25 1.66 -2.44 -7.07
C ARG A 25 2.82 -2.73 -8.01
N ALA A 26 3.80 -3.48 -7.52
CA ALA A 26 4.85 -4.11 -8.32
C ALA A 26 4.59 -5.60 -8.50
N VAL A 27 4.74 -6.08 -9.73
CA VAL A 27 4.62 -7.49 -10.12
C VAL A 27 5.79 -7.84 -11.03
N LEU A 28 6.42 -8.99 -10.80
CA LEU A 28 7.51 -9.52 -11.62
C LEU A 28 6.96 -10.62 -12.53
N SER A 29 7.22 -10.53 -13.83
CA SER A 29 7.06 -11.67 -14.73
C SER A 29 8.31 -12.56 -14.66
N ARG A 30 8.15 -13.83 -14.31
CA ARG A 30 9.23 -14.82 -14.28
C ARG A 30 8.71 -16.16 -14.80
N SER A 31 9.26 -16.63 -15.92
CA SER A 31 8.89 -17.92 -16.53
C SER A 31 7.38 -18.05 -16.70
N ASP A 32 6.78 -17.07 -17.39
CA ASP A 32 5.33 -16.97 -17.65
C ASP A 32 4.44 -16.91 -16.40
N THR A 33 5.02 -16.70 -15.22
CA THR A 33 4.32 -16.54 -13.95
C THR A 33 4.41 -15.10 -13.46
N ALA A 34 3.26 -14.53 -13.05
CA ALA A 34 3.20 -13.24 -12.38
C ALA A 34 3.45 -13.42 -10.87
N VAL A 35 4.57 -12.91 -10.38
CA VAL A 35 4.97 -12.96 -8.98
C VAL A 35 4.73 -11.60 -8.32
N PRO A 36 3.85 -11.49 -7.33
CA PRO A 36 3.62 -10.23 -6.63
C PRO A 36 4.89 -9.85 -5.84
N LEU A 37 5.34 -8.60 -5.98
CA LEU A 37 6.52 -8.07 -5.28
C LEU A 37 6.16 -7.11 -4.14
N SER A 38 4.90 -6.68 -4.05
CA SER A 38 4.42 -5.77 -3.02
C SER A 38 3.01 -6.17 -2.56
N THR A 39 2.62 -5.66 -1.39
CA THR A 39 1.25 -5.79 -0.86
C THR A 39 0.61 -4.41 -0.83
N ASP A 40 -0.59 -4.28 -1.42
CA ASP A 40 -1.35 -3.04 -1.38
C ASP A 40 -1.77 -2.70 0.05
N HIS A 41 -1.66 -1.43 0.42
CA HIS A 41 -2.10 -0.95 1.72
C HIS A 41 -3.58 -0.58 1.69
N LYS A 42 -4.44 -1.60 1.87
CA LYS A 42 -5.90 -1.44 1.94
C LYS A 42 -6.38 -1.31 3.39
N PRO A 43 -7.36 -0.44 3.69
CA PRO A 43 -7.87 -0.24 5.04
C PRO A 43 -8.42 -1.50 5.72
N ASP A 44 -8.96 -2.45 4.96
CA ASP A 44 -9.54 -3.69 5.50
C ASP A 44 -8.48 -4.72 5.95
N LEU A 45 -7.20 -4.52 5.61
CA LEU A 45 -6.15 -5.42 6.09
C LEU A 45 -6.05 -5.35 7.61
N PRO A 46 -6.00 -6.49 8.33
CA PRO A 46 -6.04 -6.49 9.79
C PRO A 46 -5.02 -5.56 10.47
N SER A 47 -3.78 -5.50 9.95
CA SER A 47 -2.74 -4.61 10.45
C SER A 47 -3.06 -3.13 10.22
N GLU A 48 -3.59 -2.79 9.05
CA GLU A 48 -3.93 -1.42 8.68
C GLU A 48 -5.16 -0.94 9.45
N ARG A 49 -6.20 -1.78 9.52
CA ARG A 49 -7.40 -1.54 10.31
C ARG A 49 -7.07 -1.30 11.77
N ASN A 50 -6.28 -2.17 12.39
CA ASN A 50 -5.86 -2.03 13.78
C ASN A 50 -5.13 -0.71 14.02
N ARG A 51 -4.23 -0.30 13.12
CA ARG A 51 -3.52 0.98 13.21
C ARG A 51 -4.48 2.17 13.09
N ILE A 52 -5.43 2.12 12.16
CA ILE A 52 -6.45 3.17 11.97
C ILE A 52 -7.32 3.32 13.22
N GLU A 53 -7.84 2.21 13.75
CA GLU A 53 -8.72 2.20 14.92
C GLU A 53 -7.97 2.64 16.19
N LYS A 54 -6.70 2.23 16.37
CA LYS A 54 -5.84 2.73 17.47
C LYS A 54 -5.58 4.23 17.39
N ALA A 55 -5.60 4.81 16.19
CA ALA A 55 -5.46 6.25 15.98
C ALA A 55 -6.80 7.02 16.16
N GLY A 56 -7.88 6.33 16.57
CA GLY A 56 -9.21 6.92 16.75
C GLY A 56 -10.05 7.04 15.48
N GLY A 57 -9.56 6.51 14.34
CA GLY A 57 -10.32 6.43 13.10
C GLY A 57 -11.20 5.18 13.02
N TYR A 58 -11.88 5.01 11.90
CA TYR A 58 -12.64 3.80 11.60
C TYR A 58 -12.49 3.40 10.12
N VAL A 59 -12.84 2.15 9.82
CA VAL A 59 -12.92 1.67 8.44
C VAL A 59 -14.38 1.40 8.10
N LYS A 60 -14.87 2.01 7.02
CA LYS A 60 -16.22 1.81 6.48
C LYS A 60 -16.12 1.55 4.99
N GLU A 61 -16.67 0.41 4.55
CA GLU A 61 -16.69 0.01 3.12
C GLU A 61 -15.30 0.10 2.46
N GLY A 62 -14.27 -0.41 3.16
CA GLY A 62 -12.88 -0.38 2.69
C GLY A 62 -12.24 0.99 2.62
N ARG A 63 -12.80 2.00 3.30
CA ARG A 63 -12.29 3.37 3.34
C ARG A 63 -11.98 3.84 4.76
N VAL A 64 -10.85 4.51 4.94
CA VAL A 64 -10.49 5.22 6.18
C VAL A 64 -11.46 6.38 6.40
N ASN A 65 -12.13 6.38 7.55
CA ASN A 65 -13.17 7.34 7.93
C ASN A 65 -14.26 7.52 6.85
N GLY A 66 -14.54 6.46 6.07
CA GLY A 66 -15.48 6.49 4.95
C GLY A 66 -15.03 7.28 3.71
N SER A 67 -13.82 7.87 3.71
CA SER A 67 -13.37 8.75 2.64
C SER A 67 -12.23 8.15 1.80
N LEU A 68 -11.13 7.74 2.43
CA LEU A 68 -9.90 7.38 1.73
C LEU A 68 -9.81 5.87 1.46
N GLY A 69 -9.73 5.45 0.20
CA GLY A 69 -9.72 4.03 -0.21
C GLY A 69 -8.39 3.27 -0.05
N LEU A 70 -7.41 3.88 0.60
CA LEU A 70 -6.08 3.35 0.88
C LEU A 70 -5.68 3.74 2.30
N SER A 71 -4.83 2.95 2.94
CA SER A 71 -4.45 3.19 4.34
C SER A 71 -3.14 3.97 4.49
N ARG A 72 -2.28 4.01 3.47
CA ARG A 72 -1.00 4.72 3.54
C ARG A 72 -0.75 5.55 2.28
N SER A 73 -0.33 6.78 2.46
CA SER A 73 0.07 7.70 1.40
C SER A 73 1.12 8.67 1.92
N PHE A 74 1.81 9.33 1.00
CA PHE A 74 2.45 10.61 1.30
C PHE A 74 1.42 11.73 1.20
N GLY A 75 1.48 12.71 2.10
CA GLY A 75 0.46 13.75 2.19
C GLY A 75 -0.76 13.28 2.97
N ASP A 76 -1.95 13.75 2.59
CA ASP A 76 -3.22 13.49 3.30
C ASP A 76 -3.22 13.91 4.79
N PHE A 77 -2.52 15.02 5.11
CA PHE A 77 -2.56 15.68 6.43
C PHE A 77 -3.96 16.16 6.80
#